data_AF-A0A7K0GPJ9-F1
#
_entry.id   AF-A0A7K0GPJ9-F1
#
_cell.length_a   1.000
_cell.length_b   1.000
_cell.length_c   1.000
_cell.angle_alpha   90.00
_cell.angle_beta   90.00
_cell.angle_gamma   90.00
#
_symmetry.space_group_name_H-M   'P 1'
#
loop_
_entity.id
_entity.type
_entity.pdbx_description
1 polymer ?
#
loop_
_entity_poly.entity_id
_entity_poly.type
_entity_poly.pdbx_seq_one_letter_code
_entity_poly.pdbx_strand_id
1 'polypeptide(L)' 'VKKTGNETALKNFNVKADAIDYGVDVAKRNMPSQLTIKKKDGQIEDERTYGDDPYPPKG' A
#
# COMPACT_ATOMS: atom_id res chain seq x y z
N VAL A 1 14.14 9.01 19.80
CA VAL A 1 13.76 7.68 19.27
C VAL A 1 12.96 7.83 17.97
N LYS A 2 13.64 7.98 16.82
CA LYS A 2 12.99 7.91 15.51
C LYS A 2 13.31 6.53 14.94
N LYS A 3 12.36 5.61 15.05
CA LYS A 3 12.46 4.32 14.40
C LYS A 3 12.13 4.57 12.93
N THR A 4 13.13 5.00 12.15
CA THR A 4 13.08 5.04 10.68
C THR A 4 13.14 3.59 10.20
N GLY A 5 12.02 2.89 10.34
CA GLY A 5 11.94 1.46 10.15
C GLY A 5 11.36 1.13 8.78
N ASN A 6 12.26 0.94 7.81
CA ASN A 6 12.05 0.28 6.52
C ASN A 6 11.29 1.08 5.45
N GLU A 7 12.03 1.95 4.76
CA GLU A 7 11.72 2.36 3.36
C GLU A 7 12.10 1.25 2.35
N THR A 8 12.29 0.01 2.81
CA THR A 8 12.60 -1.10 1.94
C THR A 8 11.32 -1.54 1.25
N ALA A 9 11.22 -1.33 -0.06
CA ALA A 9 10.12 -1.85 -0.86
C ALA A 9 9.95 -3.33 -0.55
N LEU A 10 8.79 -3.71 -0.01
CA LEU A 10 8.49 -5.07 0.44
C LEU A 10 8.71 -6.10 -0.69
N LYS A 11 8.56 -5.65 -1.93
CA LYS A 11 8.84 -6.38 -3.17
C LYS A 11 8.90 -5.41 -4.35
N ASN A 12 9.82 -5.63 -5.28
CA ASN A 12 9.90 -4.86 -6.53
C ASN A 12 9.13 -5.61 -7.62
N PHE A 13 8.24 -4.93 -8.32
CA PHE A 13 7.51 -5.47 -9.47
C PHE A 13 7.84 -4.65 -10.72
N ASN A 14 7.97 -5.33 -11.85
CA ASN A 14 8.15 -4.67 -13.15
C ASN A 14 6.82 -4.16 -13.71
N VAL A 15 5.73 -4.86 -13.38
CA VAL A 15 4.37 -4.54 -13.81
C VAL A 15 3.63 -3.91 -12.63
N LYS A 16 3.04 -2.74 -12.89
CA LYS A 16 2.30 -1.98 -11.87
C LYS A 16 1.06 -2.71 -11.37
N ALA A 17 0.35 -3.41 -12.27
CA ALA A 17 -0.83 -4.20 -11.91
C ALA A 17 -0.47 -5.28 -10.86
N ASP A 18 0.60 -6.06 -11.11
CA ASP A 18 1.07 -7.08 -10.17
C ASP A 18 1.48 -6.49 -8.81
N ALA A 19 2.11 -5.31 -8.79
CA ALA A 19 2.42 -4.59 -7.56
C ALA A 19 1.18 -4.22 -6.76
N ILE A 20 0.15 -3.72 -7.44
CA ILE A 20 -1.11 -3.34 -6.80
C ILE A 20 -1.79 -4.60 -6.27
N ASP A 21 -1.96 -5.64 -7.08
CA ASP A 21 -2.65 -6.87 -6.67
C ASP A 21 -1.97 -7.54 -5.48
N TYR A 22 -0.64 -7.65 -5.50
CA TYR A 22 0.12 -8.18 -4.37
C TYR A 22 0.03 -7.28 -3.14
N GLY A 23 0.17 -5.96 -3.32
CA GLY A 23 0.03 -5.00 -2.23
C GLY A 23 -1.34 -5.06 -1.57
N VAL A 24 -2.40 -5.26 -2.36
CA VAL A 24 -3.77 -5.42 -1.88
C VAL A 24 -3.95 -6.73 -1.11
N ASP A 25 -3.45 -7.85 -1.64
CA ASP A 25 -3.53 -9.15 -0.96
C ASP A 25 -2.78 -9.13 0.38
N VAL A 26 -1.57 -8.57 0.41
CA VAL A 26 -0.78 -8.40 1.65
C VAL A 26 -1.49 -7.49 2.64
N ALA A 27 -2.02 -6.35 2.18
CA ALA A 27 -2.70 -5.40 3.06
C ALA A 27 -3.98 -5.99 3.68
N LYS A 28 -4.79 -6.69 2.87
CA LYS A 28 -5.97 -7.41 3.36
C LYS A 28 -5.64 -8.52 4.35
N ARG A 29 -4.50 -9.19 4.21
CA ARG A 29 -4.07 -10.24 5.16
C ARG A 29 -3.49 -9.70 6.46
N ASN A 30 -2.99 -8.47 6.47
CA ASN A 30 -2.30 -7.85 7.63
C ASN A 30 -3.10 -6.68 8.22
N MET A 31 -4.43 -6.77 8.26
CA MET A 31 -5.27 -5.70 8.80
C MET A 31 -5.03 -5.49 10.31
N PRO A 32 -5.03 -4.24 10.81
CA PRO A 32 -5.15 -2.99 10.06
C PRO A 32 -3.84 -2.63 9.34
N SER A 33 -3.93 -2.27 8.06
CA SER A 33 -2.79 -1.88 7.23
C SER A 33 -3.15 -0.76 6.25
N GLN A 34 -2.12 -0.14 5.68
CA GLN A 34 -2.24 0.91 4.67
C GLN A 34 -1.34 0.58 3.48
N LEU A 35 -1.88 0.72 2.28
CA LEU A 35 -1.21 0.53 1.00
C LEU A 35 -1.12 1.88 0.29
N THR A 36 0.08 2.41 0.15
CA THR A 36 0.34 3.63 -0.62
C THR A 36 1.03 3.27 -1.93
N ILE A 37 0.40 3.61 -3.06
CA ILE A 37 0.91 3.37 -4.41
C ILE A 37 1.55 4.67 -4.88
N LYS A 38 2.87 4.65 -5.11
CA LYS A 38 3.63 5.79 -5.61
C LYS A 38 4.00 5.60 -7.08
N LYS A 39 3.96 6.68 -7.84
CA LYS A 39 4.49 6.76 -9.21
C LYS A 39 6.01 6.79 -9.18
N LYS A 40 6.61 6.62 -10.36
CA LYS A 40 8.08 6.73 -10.56
C LYS A 40 8.63 8.11 -10.20
N ASP A 41 7.81 9.16 -10.26
CA ASP A 41 8.15 10.52 -9.86
C ASP A 41 8.03 10.75 -8.34
N GLY A 42 7.69 9.71 -7.57
CA GLY A 42 7.53 9.77 -6.12
C GLY A 42 6.17 10.29 -5.65
N GLN A 43 5.30 10.74 -6.56
CA GLN A 43 3.96 11.19 -6.19
C GLN A 43 3.08 10.00 -5.80
N ILE A 44 2.26 10.18 -4.77
CA ILE A 44 1.23 9.21 -4.41
C ILE A 44 0.16 9.25 -5.50
N GLU A 45 -0.07 8.11 -6.13
CA GLU A 45 -1.15 7.96 -7.10
C GLU A 45 -2.44 7.57 -6.42
N ASP A 46 -2.34 6.62 -5.50
CA ASP A 46 -3.48 6.00 -4.85
C ASP A 46 -3.07 5.54 -3.45
N GLU A 47 -3.99 5.64 -2.51
CA GLU A 47 -3.80 5.21 -1.14
C GLU A 47 -5.04 4.47 -0.67
N ARG A 48 -4.83 3.29 -0.11
CA ARG A 48 -5.90 2.41 0.33
C ARG A 48 -5.61 1.91 1.73
N THR A 49 -6.53 2.13 2.63
CA THR A 49 -6.45 1.63 4.00
C THR A 49 -7.34 0.40 4.13
N TYR A 50 -6.82 -0.68 4.71
CA TYR A 50 -7.51 -1.96 4.88
C TYR A 50 -7.53 -2.35 6.35
N GLY A 51 -8.72 -2.58 6.88
CA GLY A 51 -8.98 -2.72 8.32
C GLY A 51 -9.91 -1.60 8.78
N ASP A 52 -10.62 -1.83 9.89
CA ASP A 52 -11.78 -1.10 10.45
C ASP A 52 -11.89 0.39 10.07
N ASP A 53 -12.15 0.65 8.79
CA ASP A 53 -12.38 1.97 8.23
C ASP A 53 -13.90 2.15 8.30
N PRO A 54 -14.41 2.98 9.23
CA PRO A 54 -15.84 3.20 9.36
C PRO A 54 -16.46 3.86 8.13
N TYR A 55 -15.65 4.34 7.17
CA TYR A 55 -16.09 4.98 5.93
C TYR A 55 -15.33 4.44 4.70
N PRO A 56 -15.60 3.20 4.26
CA PRO A 56 -15.01 2.71 3.03
C PRO A 56 -15.43 3.64 1.87
N PRO A 57 -14.49 4.08 1.00
CA PRO A 57 -14.83 4.92 -0.14
C PRO A 57 -15.82 4.18 -1.03
N LYS A 58 -16.94 4.85 -1.35
CA LYS A 58 -17.94 4.31 -2.28
C LYS A 58 -17.31 4.23 -3.67
N GLY A 59 -17.25 3.01 -4.20
CA GLY A 59 -16.71 2.72 -5.54
C GLY A 59 -17.48 3.39 -6.66
#